data_AF-A0AAV5VGL0-F1
#
_entry.id   AF-A0AAV5VGL0-F1
#
_cell.length_a   1.000
_cell.length_b   1.000
_cell.length_c   1.000
_cell.angle_alpha   90.00
_cell.angle_beta   90.00
_cell.angle_gamma   90.00
#
_symmetry.space_group_name_H-M   'P 1'
#
loop_
_entity.id
_entity.type
_entity.pdbx_description
1 polymer ?
#
loop_
_entity_poly.entity_id
_entity_poly.type
_entity_poly.pdbx_seq_one_letter_code
_entity_poly.pdbx_strand_id
1 'polypeptide(L)'
;MHPTVVDRYYDRFELESNPGVSYLHHPSGVTVLVSNEKFSCEVVEVSFGSHKKPGVDRTEQTRSEGGKKGALRLQAETRLCMLKLADGTERIIRSGVRGFLAEVNNTLRESPDLVRTAPENQGYLAILTYAPGQRKPQELAKIEPVNRPSIF
;
A
#
# COMPACT_ATOMS: atom_id res chain seq x y z
N MET A 1 -4.11 -11.36 25.21
CA MET A 1 -3.85 -10.23 24.28
C MET A 1 -5.19 -9.82 23.69
N HIS A 2 -5.60 -8.57 23.80
CA HIS A 2 -6.83 -8.09 23.18
C HIS A 2 -6.56 -7.70 21.72
N PRO A 3 -7.46 -8.02 20.77
CA PRO A 3 -7.30 -7.60 19.39
C PRO A 3 -7.32 -6.08 19.28
N THR A 4 -6.39 -5.53 18.50
CA THR A 4 -6.31 -4.10 18.22
C THR A 4 -7.57 -3.64 17.48
N VAL A 5 -7.79 -2.32 17.38
CA VAL A 5 -8.91 -1.79 16.58
C VAL A 5 -8.81 -2.26 15.13
N VAL A 6 -7.61 -2.27 14.56
CA VAL A 6 -7.37 -2.74 13.18
C VAL A 6 -7.77 -4.22 13.04
N ASP A 7 -7.34 -5.07 13.96
CA ASP A 7 -7.64 -6.51 13.92
C ASP A 7 -9.12 -6.86 14.04
N ARG A 8 -9.95 -5.93 14.54
CA ARG A 8 -11.40 -6.13 14.64
C ARG A 8 -12.13 -5.87 13.34
N TYR A 9 -11.60 -4.98 12.50
CA TYR A 9 -12.27 -4.51 11.28
C TYR A 9 -11.59 -4.96 10.00
N TYR A 10 -10.32 -5.37 10.06
CA TYR A 10 -9.51 -5.72 8.90
C TYR A 10 -8.92 -7.13 9.03
N ASP A 11 -9.00 -7.88 7.93
CA ASP A 11 -8.20 -9.08 7.75
C ASP A 11 -6.81 -8.67 7.26
N ARG A 12 -5.76 -9.09 7.98
CA ARG A 12 -4.38 -8.81 7.60
C ARG A 12 -3.83 -9.93 6.74
N PHE A 13 -3.29 -9.58 5.58
CA PHE A 13 -2.61 -10.53 4.70
C PHE A 13 -1.16 -10.10 4.46
N GLU A 14 -0.30 -11.08 4.20
CA GLU A 14 1.10 -10.86 3.83
C GLU A 14 1.41 -11.78 2.63
N LEU A 15 1.99 -11.20 1.58
CA LEU A 15 2.31 -11.94 0.36
C LEU A 15 3.81 -12.21 0.32
N GLU A 16 4.19 -13.47 0.12
CA GLU A 16 5.60 -13.85 -0.07
C GLU A 16 6.23 -13.12 -1.27
N SER A 17 5.43 -12.82 -2.29
CA SER A 17 5.87 -12.10 -3.50
C SER A 17 6.09 -10.60 -3.28
N ASN A 18 5.62 -10.05 -2.16
CA ASN A 18 5.79 -8.63 -1.81
C ASN A 18 6.08 -8.52 -0.31
N PRO A 19 7.27 -8.95 0.14
CA PRO A 19 7.65 -8.93 1.54
C PRO A 19 7.83 -7.49 2.03
N GLY A 20 7.72 -7.26 3.34
CA GLY A 20 7.89 -5.94 3.95
C GLY A 20 6.62 -5.06 3.95
N VAL A 21 5.49 -5.59 3.47
CA VAL A 21 4.18 -4.95 3.56
C VAL A 21 3.09 -5.89 4.03
N SER A 22 2.08 -5.32 4.69
CA SER A 22 0.83 -5.99 5.01
C SER A 22 -0.33 -5.35 4.26
N TYR A 23 -1.32 -6.17 3.90
CA TYR A 23 -2.57 -5.76 3.29
C TYR A 23 -3.69 -5.84 4.33
N LEU A 24 -4.13 -4.69 4.83
CA LEU A 24 -5.27 -4.60 5.74
C LEU A 24 -6.54 -4.52 4.92
N HIS A 25 -7.24 -5.64 4.79
CA HIS A 25 -8.41 -5.76 3.95
C HIS A 25 -9.70 -5.61 4.74
N HIS A 26 -10.53 -4.65 4.36
CA HIS A 26 -11.85 -4.45 4.94
C HIS A 26 -12.93 -5.16 4.10
N PRO A 27 -13.98 -5.75 4.72
CA PRO A 27 -15.09 -6.39 4.01
C PRO A 27 -15.83 -5.49 2.99
N SER A 28 -15.69 -4.16 3.07
CA SER A 28 -16.23 -3.22 2.08
C SER A 28 -15.57 -3.34 0.70
N GLY A 29 -14.42 -4.00 0.59
CA GLY A 29 -13.63 -4.10 -0.63
C GLY A 29 -12.49 -3.06 -0.73
N VAL A 30 -12.18 -2.39 0.38
CA VAL A 30 -11.02 -1.49 0.50
C VAL A 30 -9.86 -2.25 1.12
N THR A 31 -8.66 -2.06 0.59
CA THR A 31 -7.43 -2.58 1.19
C THR A 31 -6.45 -1.45 1.45
N VAL A 32 -5.98 -1.33 2.68
CA VAL A 32 -4.94 -0.39 3.07
C VAL A 32 -3.60 -1.12 3.07
N LEU A 33 -2.64 -0.60 2.30
CA LEU A 33 -1.28 -1.12 2.23
C LEU A 33 -0.43 -0.39 3.26
N VAL A 34 0.22 -1.15 4.15
CA VAL A 34 1.07 -0.62 5.21
C VAL A 34 2.41 -1.35 5.21
N SER A 35 3.48 -0.70 5.67
CA SER A 35 4.75 -1.41 5.87
C SER A 35 4.66 -2.28 7.13
N ASN A 36 5.24 -3.49 7.05
CA ASN A 36 5.53 -4.33 8.21
C ASN A 36 7.04 -4.60 8.37
N GLU A 37 7.87 -3.94 7.55
CA GLU A 37 9.32 -4.07 7.59
C GLU A 37 9.87 -3.43 8.87
N LYS A 38 10.82 -4.13 9.51
CA LYS A 38 11.57 -3.57 10.64
C LYS A 38 12.76 -2.81 10.09
N PHE A 39 12.59 -1.51 9.90
CA PHE A 39 13.67 -0.62 9.46
C PHE A 39 14.75 -0.50 10.55
N SER A 40 16.02 -0.68 10.16
CA SER A 40 17.19 -0.49 11.03
C SER A 40 17.49 0.98 11.32
N CYS A 41 17.03 1.87 10.45
CA CYS A 41 17.21 3.32 10.56
C CYS A 41 15.97 4.08 10.03
N GLU A 42 16.02 5.40 10.10
CA GLU A 42 14.94 6.29 9.70
C GLU A 42 14.66 6.22 8.20
N VAL A 43 13.38 6.33 7.81
CA VAL A 43 13.00 6.56 6.42
C VAL A 43 13.09 8.06 6.15
N VAL A 44 14.05 8.47 5.32
CA VAL A 44 14.34 9.88 5.06
C VAL A 44 13.64 10.44 3.83
N GLU A 45 13.14 9.57 2.96
CA GLU A 45 12.41 9.98 1.75
C GLU A 45 11.40 8.92 1.32
N VAL A 46 10.22 9.36 0.88
CA VAL A 46 9.24 8.51 0.21
C VAL A 46 8.86 9.14 -1.12
N SER A 47 9.22 8.46 -2.21
CA SER A 47 8.88 8.89 -3.56
C SER A 47 7.79 8.01 -4.14
N PHE A 48 6.63 8.60 -4.45
CA PHE A 48 5.55 7.90 -5.12
C PHE A 48 5.75 7.95 -6.63
N GLY A 49 5.74 6.80 -7.29
CA GLY A 49 5.99 6.71 -8.71
C GLY A 49 4.84 7.30 -9.53
N SER A 50 5.08 8.42 -10.22
CA SER A 50 4.34 8.74 -11.44
C SER A 50 4.96 7.92 -12.58
N HIS A 51 4.16 7.16 -13.31
CA HIS A 51 4.59 6.53 -14.56
C HIS A 51 4.98 7.63 -15.58
N LYS A 52 6.21 8.13 -15.53
CA LYS A 52 6.85 8.76 -16.68
C LYS A 52 7.61 7.66 -17.41
N LYS A 53 6.99 7.10 -18.47
CA LYS A 53 7.79 6.61 -19.59
C LYS A 53 8.39 7.86 -20.26
N PRO A 54 9.70 7.93 -20.55
CA PRO A 54 10.23 9.01 -21.36
C PRO A 54 9.69 8.80 -22.79
N GLY A 55 8.78 9.67 -23.24
CA GLY A 55 8.37 9.70 -24.65
C GLY A 55 6.88 9.62 -24.99
N VAL A 56 5.95 9.78 -24.05
CA VAL A 56 4.54 10.04 -24.41
C VAL A 56 4.04 11.30 -23.73
N ASP A 57 3.93 12.34 -24.55
CA ASP A 57 3.20 13.56 -24.29
C ASP A 57 1.72 13.24 -24.17
N ARG A 58 1.27 13.02 -22.93
CA ARG A 58 -0.14 13.06 -22.54
C ARG A 58 -0.21 13.71 -21.16
N THR A 59 -0.15 15.04 -21.19
CA THR A 59 -0.99 15.93 -20.38
C THR A 59 -1.11 15.60 -18.89
N GLU A 60 -0.44 16.41 -18.07
CA GLU A 60 -0.86 16.85 -16.73
C GLU A 60 -2.04 16.08 -16.13
N GLN A 61 -1.74 15.03 -15.37
CA GLN A 61 -2.72 14.36 -14.53
C GLN A 61 -2.06 13.79 -13.29
N THR A 62 -1.23 14.61 -12.64
CA THR A 62 -1.03 14.53 -11.20
C THR A 62 -1.89 15.63 -10.60
N ARG A 63 -3.19 15.37 -10.49
CA ARG A 63 -4.07 16.22 -9.69
C ARG A 63 -3.76 15.97 -8.22
N SER A 64 -2.80 16.74 -7.69
CA SER A 64 -3.15 17.53 -6.52
C SER A 64 -4.35 18.39 -6.93
N GLU A 65 -5.42 18.37 -6.16
CA GLU A 65 -6.62 19.21 -6.34
C GLU A 65 -7.64 18.74 -7.40
N GLY A 66 -8.81 18.29 -6.91
CA GLY A 66 -10.10 18.42 -7.59
C GLY A 66 -10.29 17.75 -8.96
N GLY A 67 -10.51 16.44 -9.01
CA GLY A 67 -11.11 15.86 -10.23
C GLY A 67 -11.15 14.34 -10.28
N LYS A 68 -12.31 13.76 -9.96
CA LYS A 68 -12.68 12.36 -10.26
C LYS A 68 -12.47 12.08 -11.75
N LYS A 69 -11.39 11.39 -12.16
CA LYS A 69 -11.25 10.76 -13.50
C LYS A 69 -10.18 9.65 -13.45
N GLY A 70 -10.65 8.40 -13.36
CA GLY A 70 -9.90 7.16 -13.62
C GLY A 70 -8.90 6.76 -12.53
N ALA A 71 -9.29 5.87 -11.62
CA ALA A 71 -8.35 5.25 -10.69
C ALA A 71 -7.23 4.50 -11.46
N LEU A 72 -5.97 4.67 -11.06
CA LEU A 72 -4.83 4.06 -11.74
C LEU A 72 -4.92 2.54 -11.62
N ARG A 73 -4.95 1.83 -12.75
CA ARG A 73 -4.98 0.36 -12.75
C ARG A 73 -3.63 -0.19 -12.31
N LEU A 74 -3.64 -1.05 -11.28
CA LEU A 74 -2.47 -1.70 -10.71
C LEU A 74 -2.36 -3.14 -11.21
N GLN A 75 -1.16 -3.53 -11.60
CA GLN A 75 -0.71 -4.92 -11.70
C GLN A 75 0.08 -5.28 -10.44
N ALA A 76 0.30 -6.57 -10.20
CA ALA A 76 1.04 -7.03 -9.02
C ALA A 76 2.47 -6.43 -8.98
N GLU A 77 3.11 -6.32 -10.14
CA GLU A 77 4.45 -5.75 -10.31
C GLU A 77 4.48 -4.21 -10.31
N THR A 78 3.33 -3.52 -10.33
CA THR A 78 3.29 -2.06 -10.35
C THR A 78 3.98 -1.49 -9.11
N ARG A 79 4.97 -0.62 -9.33
CA ARG A 79 5.68 0.09 -8.26
C ARG A 79 4.78 1.20 -7.73
N LEU A 80 4.56 1.24 -6.42
CA LEU A 80 3.74 2.26 -5.77
C LEU A 80 4.62 3.40 -5.25
N CYS A 81 5.67 3.05 -4.50
CA CYS A 81 6.64 4.00 -3.99
C CYS A 81 8.03 3.39 -3.83
N MET A 82 9.00 4.26 -3.63
CA MET A 82 10.35 3.92 -3.21
C MET A 82 10.67 4.66 -1.91
N LEU A 83 11.07 3.91 -0.90
CA LEU A 83 11.54 4.40 0.38
C LEU A 83 13.06 4.53 0.31
N LYS A 84 13.61 5.63 0.82
CA LYS A 84 15.04 5.81 1.03
C LYS A 84 15.30 5.88 2.53
N LEU A 85 16.23 5.06 3.00
CA LEU A 85 16.65 5.01 4.38
C LEU A 85 17.84 5.93 4.62
N ALA A 86 18.06 6.32 5.87
CA ALA A 86 19.19 7.17 6.27
C ALA A 86 20.57 6.53 5.97
N ASP A 87 20.65 5.20 5.95
CA ASP A 87 21.85 4.45 5.57
C ASP A 87 22.12 4.41 4.04
N GLY A 88 21.25 5.04 3.24
CA GLY A 88 21.32 5.07 1.79
C GLY A 88 20.62 3.89 1.10
N THR A 89 20.07 2.94 1.84
CA THR A 89 19.31 1.81 1.28
C THR A 89 18.02 2.30 0.64
N GLU A 90 17.72 1.79 -0.55
CA GLU A 90 16.47 2.04 -1.24
C GLU A 90 15.58 0.79 -1.24
N ARG A 91 14.29 0.98 -0.96
CA ARG A 91 13.28 -0.08 -0.95
C ARG A 91 12.13 0.26 -1.87
N ILE A 92 11.89 -0.57 -2.87
CA ILE A 92 10.78 -0.40 -3.81
C ILE A 92 9.59 -1.20 -3.28
N ILE A 93 8.49 -0.50 -2.98
CA ILE A 93 7.22 -1.11 -2.63
C ILE A 93 6.37 -1.27 -3.89
N ARG A 94 5.88 -2.49 -4.10
CA ARG A 94 4.98 -2.82 -5.21
C ARG A 94 3.55 -3.02 -4.72
N SER A 95 2.61 -3.09 -5.65
CA SER A 95 1.21 -3.38 -5.34
C SER A 95 1.03 -4.79 -4.81
N GLY A 96 1.71 -5.80 -5.38
CA GLY A 96 1.53 -7.22 -5.06
C GLY A 96 0.16 -7.82 -5.43
N VAL A 97 -0.84 -6.97 -5.64
CA VAL A 97 -2.20 -7.34 -6.04
C VAL A 97 -2.63 -6.58 -7.29
N ARG A 98 -3.57 -7.15 -8.05
CA ARG A 98 -4.26 -6.43 -9.14
C ARG A 98 -5.44 -5.64 -8.61
N GLY A 99 -5.63 -4.42 -9.10
CA GLY A 99 -6.72 -3.56 -8.66
C GLY A 99 -6.61 -2.14 -9.19
N PHE A 100 -7.06 -1.19 -8.38
CA PHE A 100 -7.04 0.23 -8.68
C PHE A 100 -6.50 1.01 -7.48
N LEU A 101 -5.55 1.92 -7.74
CA LEU A 101 -5.05 2.85 -6.74
C LEU A 101 -6.12 3.91 -6.50
N ALA A 102 -6.68 3.92 -5.28
CA ALA A 102 -7.62 4.95 -4.87
C ALA A 102 -6.86 6.16 -4.31
N GLU A 103 -5.82 5.91 -3.50
CA GLU A 103 -5.08 6.96 -2.82
C GLU A 103 -3.64 6.55 -2.51
N VAL A 104 -2.72 7.52 -2.48
CA VAL A 104 -1.39 7.39 -1.87
C VAL A 104 -1.26 8.40 -0.75
N ASN A 105 -0.52 8.04 0.29
CA ASN A 105 -0.35 8.92 1.43
C ASN A 105 0.68 10.02 1.14
N ASN A 106 0.21 11.16 0.63
CA ASN A 106 1.08 12.30 0.29
C ASN A 106 1.80 12.90 1.50
N THR A 107 1.29 12.70 2.73
CA THR A 107 1.95 13.20 3.96
C THR A 107 3.34 12.59 4.14
N LEU A 108 3.59 11.41 3.58
CA LEU A 108 4.91 10.75 3.63
C LEU A 108 6.00 11.49 2.86
N ARG A 109 5.65 12.45 2.00
CA ARG A 109 6.64 13.33 1.35
C ARG A 109 7.22 14.35 2.32
N GLU A 110 6.44 14.76 3.30
CA GLU A 110 6.82 15.74 4.32
C GLU A 110 7.29 15.05 5.60
N SER A 111 6.73 13.88 5.92
CA SER A 111 7.03 13.10 7.12
C SER A 111 7.23 11.62 6.76
N PRO A 112 8.35 11.27 6.11
CA PRO A 112 8.61 9.93 5.59
C PRO A 112 8.72 8.85 6.67
N ASP A 113 9.21 9.19 7.85
CA ASP A 113 9.40 8.25 8.96
C ASP A 113 8.10 7.77 9.62
N LEU A 114 6.94 8.34 9.22
CA LEU A 114 5.62 7.81 9.61
C LEU A 114 5.42 6.36 9.16
N VAL A 115 6.05 5.94 8.05
CA VAL A 115 6.04 4.55 7.58
C VAL A 115 6.57 3.59 8.65
N ARG A 116 7.52 4.04 9.48
CA ARG A 116 8.13 3.24 10.55
C ARG A 116 7.43 3.45 11.89
N THR A 117 7.06 4.69 12.21
CA THR A 117 6.56 5.06 13.55
C THR A 117 5.06 4.86 13.73
N ALA A 118 4.28 4.95 12.65
CA ALA A 118 2.82 4.82 12.69
C ALA A 118 2.25 4.10 11.45
N PRO A 119 2.76 2.91 11.05
CA PRO A 119 2.46 2.27 9.77
C PRO A 119 0.97 2.03 9.52
N GLU A 120 0.20 1.67 10.54
CA GLU A 120 -1.24 1.36 10.43
C GLU A 120 -2.15 2.58 10.57
N ASN A 121 -1.61 3.73 10.95
CA ASN A 121 -2.38 4.94 11.19
C ASN A 121 -1.98 6.03 10.19
N GLN A 122 -1.06 6.92 10.54
CA GLN A 122 -0.62 8.01 9.67
C GLN A 122 0.41 7.59 8.63
N GLY A 123 0.98 6.39 8.75
CA GLY A 123 2.07 5.85 7.94
C GLY A 123 1.64 4.87 6.85
N TYR A 124 0.34 4.76 6.53
CA TYR A 124 -0.10 3.91 5.44
C TYR A 124 0.52 4.36 4.12
N LEU A 125 0.74 3.42 3.21
CA LEU A 125 1.42 3.69 1.93
C LEU A 125 0.39 4.05 0.85
N ALA A 126 -0.66 3.23 0.72
CA ALA A 126 -1.66 3.38 -0.32
C ALA A 126 -3.01 2.76 0.08
N ILE A 127 -4.08 3.24 -0.55
CA ILE A 127 -5.42 2.65 -0.47
C ILE A 127 -5.77 2.07 -1.83
N LEU A 128 -6.13 0.79 -1.83
CA LEU A 128 -6.45 0.01 -3.02
C LEU A 128 -7.94 -0.33 -3.03
N THR A 129 -8.49 -0.34 -4.24
CA THR A 129 -9.87 -0.78 -4.52
C THR A 129 -9.86 -1.77 -5.69
N TYR A 130 -10.97 -2.47 -5.88
CA TYR A 130 -11.08 -3.55 -6.87
C TYR A 130 -12.29 -3.36 -7.77
N ALA A 131 -12.35 -4.14 -8.84
CA ALA A 131 -13.43 -4.05 -9.80
C ALA A 131 -14.81 -4.29 -9.13
N PRO A 132 -15.89 -3.67 -9.63
CA PRO A 132 -17.23 -3.90 -9.11
C PRO A 132 -17.57 -5.40 -9.06
N GLY A 133 -18.14 -5.86 -7.94
CA GLY A 133 -18.45 -7.27 -7.70
C GLY A 133 -17.26 -8.11 -7.21
N GLN A 134 -16.03 -7.63 -7.36
CA GLN A 134 -14.83 -8.25 -6.78
C GLN A 134 -14.45 -7.52 -5.50
N ARG A 135 -14.81 -8.07 -4.33
CA ARG A 135 -14.47 -7.45 -3.04
C ARG A 135 -13.06 -7.78 -2.55
N LYS A 136 -12.49 -8.91 -2.94
CA LYS A 136 -11.14 -9.34 -2.56
C LYS A 136 -10.29 -9.61 -3.83
N PRO A 137 -9.03 -9.19 -3.88
CA PRO A 137 -8.15 -9.53 -5.00
C PRO A 137 -7.86 -11.03 -5.02
N GLN A 138 -7.61 -11.58 -6.21
CA GLN A 138 -7.38 -13.01 -6.40
C GLN A 138 -6.15 -13.50 -5.63
N GLU A 139 -5.15 -12.64 -5.49
CA GLU A 139 -3.91 -12.95 -4.79
C GLU A 139 -4.15 -13.13 -3.29
N LEU A 140 -4.91 -12.23 -2.64
CA LEU A 140 -5.25 -12.36 -1.22
C LEU A 140 -6.30 -13.45 -0.96
N ALA A 141 -7.12 -13.80 -1.95
CA ALA A 141 -8.12 -14.86 -1.81
C ALA A 141 -7.50 -16.27 -1.70
N LYS A 142 -6.23 -16.43 -2.09
CA LYS A 142 -5.49 -17.71 -2.06
C LYS A 142 -4.79 -17.98 -0.73
N ILE A 143 -4.78 -17.01 0.18
CA ILE A 143 -4.06 -17.09 1.44
C ILE A 143 -4.99 -16.77 2.62
N GLU A 144 -4.66 -17.34 3.77
CA GLU A 144 -5.33 -17.06 5.03
C GLU A 144 -4.77 -15.78 5.67
N PRO A 145 -5.60 -15.01 6.40
CA PRO A 145 -5.14 -13.83 7.11
C PRO A 145 -4.29 -14.21 8.34
N VAL A 146 -3.22 -13.46 8.57
CA VAL A 146 -2.25 -13.71 9.65
C VAL A 146 -2.79 -13.36 11.05
N ASN A 147 -3.82 -12.51 11.14
CA ASN A 147 -4.38 -12.06 12.41
C ASN A 147 -5.61 -12.88 12.87
N ARG A 148 -6.01 -13.92 12.15
CA ARG A 148 -7.02 -14.85 12.63
C ARG A 148 -6.33 -16.01 13.36
N PRO A 149 -6.72 -16.32 14.61
CA PRO A 149 -6.19 -17.49 15.30
C PRO A 149 -6.58 -18.73 14.50
N SER A 150 -5.59 -19.61 14.24
CA SER A 150 -5.86 -20.96 13.77
C SER A 150 -6.83 -21.61 14.75
N ILE A 151 -8.02 -21.95 14.29
CA ILE A 151 -9.02 -22.66 15.09
C ILE A 151 -8.64 -24.15 15.06
N PHE A 152 -7.50 -24.48 15.66
CA PHE A 152 -7.05 -25.86 15.89
C PHE A 152 -6.27 -25.93 17.21
#